data_AF-A0A3D0GK59-F1
#
_entry.id   AF-A0A3D0GK59-F1
#
_cell.length_a   1.000
_cell.length_b   1.000
_cell.length_c   1.000
_cell.angle_alpha   90.00
_cell.angle_beta   90.00
_cell.angle_gamma   90.00
#
_symmetry.space_group_name_H-M   'P 1'
#
loop_
_entity.id
_entity.type
_entity.pdbx_description
1 polymer ?
#
loop_
_entity_poly.entity_id
_entity_poly.type
_entity_poly.pdbx_seq_one_letter_code
_entity_poly.pdbx_strand_id
1 'polypeptide(L)' 'SCLDYSAVSEWIAAELKPANFQLIESVAQHIASGLLQDFNLERVSVTVKKPGAVANADYVGVKITRTRA' A
#
# COMPACT_ATOMS: atom_id res chain seq x y z
N SER A 1 -5.20 -22.37 -0.28
CA SER A 1 -5.79 -21.32 0.57
C SER A 1 -5.90 -20.06 -0.29
N CYS A 2 -7.10 -19.53 -0.50
CA CYS A 2 -7.29 -18.31 -1.28
C CYS A 2 -6.93 -17.11 -0.39
N LEU A 3 -6.39 -16.03 -0.97
CA LEU A 3 -6.14 -14.78 -0.26
C LEU A 3 -7.49 -14.13 0.07
N ASP A 4 -7.73 -13.83 1.34
CA ASP A 4 -8.94 -13.12 1.75
C ASP A 4 -8.79 -11.62 1.48
N TYR A 5 -9.38 -11.17 0.37
CA TYR A 5 -9.34 -9.76 -0.04
C TYR A 5 -10.06 -8.82 0.93
N SER A 6 -11.06 -9.33 1.66
CA SER A 6 -11.76 -8.55 2.68
C SER A 6 -10.83 -8.30 3.86
N ALA A 7 -10.16 -9.34 4.35
CA ALA A 7 -9.16 -9.22 5.43
C ALA A 7 -8.00 -8.30 5.04
N VAL A 8 -7.51 -8.39 3.80
CA VAL A 8 -6.49 -7.47 3.26
C VAL A 8 -6.97 -6.02 3.29
N SER A 9 -8.20 -5.77 2.84
CA SER A 9 -8.75 -4.41 2.75
C SER A 9 -8.97 -3.79 4.14
N GLU A 10 -9.48 -4.59 5.08
CA GLU A 10 -9.67 -4.18 6.48
C GLU A 10 -8.33 -3.87 7.16
N TRP A 11 -7.33 -4.72 6.94
CA TRP A 11 -5.98 -4.51 7.45
C TRP A 11 -5.36 -3.22 6.90
N ILE A 12 -5.42 -2.97 5.58
CA ILE A 12 -4.92 -1.72 4.98
C ILE A 12 -5.60 -0.50 5.61
N ALA A 13 -6.92 -0.54 5.77
CA ALA A 13 -7.66 0.58 6.36
C ALA A 13 -7.27 0.81 7.83
N ALA A 14 -7.03 -0.25 8.61
CA ALA A 14 -6.56 -0.16 9.98
C ALA A 14 -5.17 0.45 10.08
N GLU A 15 -4.24 0.05 9.20
CA GLU A 15 -2.86 0.56 9.18
C GLU A 15 -2.76 2.02 8.72
N LEU A 16 -3.69 2.49 7.87
CA LEU A 16 -3.72 3.87 7.40
C LEU A 16 -4.40 4.85 8.37
N LYS A 17 -5.30 4.37 9.25
CA LYS A 17 -6.02 5.21 10.24
C LYS A 17 -5.13 5.97 11.22
N PRO A 18 -4.13 5.35 11.88
CA PRO A 18 -3.32 6.03 12.89
C PRO A 18 -2.22 6.92 12.29
N ALA A 19 -1.99 6.86 10.99
CA ALA A 19 -0.72 7.24 10.44
C ALA A 19 -0.68 8.67 9.85
N ASN A 20 0.10 9.52 10.53
CA ASN A 20 0.62 10.76 9.98
C ASN A 20 1.73 10.46 8.95
N PHE A 21 1.37 9.85 7.82
CA PHE A 21 2.35 9.66 6.75
C PHE A 21 2.67 11.00 6.09
N GLN A 22 3.93 11.40 6.17
CA GLN A 22 4.42 12.63 5.54
C GLN A 22 4.63 12.47 4.03
N LEU A 23 4.85 11.24 3.55
CA LEU A 23 5.20 10.92 2.17
C LEU A 23 4.45 9.68 1.66
N ILE A 24 4.08 9.67 0.38
CA ILE A 24 3.36 8.54 -0.26
C ILE A 24 4.25 7.30 -0.42
N GLU A 25 5.56 7.48 -0.44
CA GLU A 25 6.57 6.44 -0.43
C GLU A 25 6.53 5.63 0.86
N SER A 26 6.38 6.31 2.01
CA SER A 26 6.29 5.66 3.31
C SER A 26 5.02 4.82 3.43
N VAL A 27 3.90 5.33 2.91
CA VAL A 27 2.64 4.58 2.82
C VAL A 27 2.83 3.30 2.00
N ALA A 28 3.38 3.44 0.79
CA ALA A 28 3.56 2.31 -0.12
C ALA A 28 4.45 1.23 0.50
N GLN A 29 5.56 1.64 1.13
CA GLN A 29 6.52 0.73 1.76
C GLN A 29 5.92 0.02 2.99
N HIS A 30 5.15 0.74 3.82
CA HIS A 30 4.47 0.19 4.99
C HIS A 30 3.48 -0.91 4.58
N ILE A 31 2.57 -0.58 3.66
CA ILE A 31 1.58 -1.53 3.14
C ILE A 31 2.26 -2.74 2.50
N ALA A 32 3.25 -2.53 1.64
CA ALA A 32 3.91 -3.65 0.96
C ALA A 32 4.62 -4.60 1.94
N SER A 33 5.25 -4.06 2.99
CA SER A 33 5.95 -4.87 3.99
C SER A 33 4.96 -5.69 4.82
N GLY A 34 3.89 -5.07 5.31
CA GLY A 34 2.90 -5.79 6.11
C GLY A 34 2.10 -6.81 5.30
N LEU A 35 1.76 -6.53 4.03
CA LEU A 35 1.12 -7.53 3.16
C LEU A 35 1.98 -8.77 2.94
N LEU A 36 3.30 -8.61 2.80
CA LEU A 36 4.21 -9.75 2.66
C LEU A 36 4.32 -10.56 3.96
N GLN A 37 4.34 -9.89 5.11
CA GLN A 37 4.51 -10.53 6.43
C GLN A 37 3.23 -11.19 6.93
N ASP A 38 2.11 -10.46 6.95
CA ASP A 38 0.87 -10.87 7.61
C ASP A 38 0.02 -11.81 6.75
N PHE A 39 0.15 -11.74 5.43
CA PHE A 39 -0.61 -12.56 4.48
C PHE A 39 0.25 -13.63 3.79
N ASN A 40 1.51 -13.81 4.21
CA ASN A 40 2.45 -14.80 3.70
C ASN A 40 2.53 -14.80 2.15
N LEU A 41 2.63 -13.60 1.57
CA LEU A 41 2.70 -13.40 0.13
C LEU A 41 4.15 -13.46 -0.37
N GLU A 42 4.36 -14.03 -1.55
CA GLU A 42 5.69 -14.11 -2.18
C GLU A 42 6.08 -12.81 -2.90
N ARG A 43 5.08 -12.09 -3.42
CA ARG A 43 5.26 -10.85 -4.18
C ARG A 43 4.02 -9.97 -4.04
N VAL A 44 4.24 -8.67 -3.90
CA VAL A 44 3.17 -7.66 -3.89
C VAL A 44 3.59 -6.44 -4.72
N SER A 45 2.63 -5.88 -5.46
CA SER A 45 2.78 -4.58 -6.11
C SER A 45 1.77 -3.62 -5.51
N VAL A 46 2.25 -2.52 -4.91
CA VAL A 46 1.43 -1.51 -4.26
C VAL A 46 1.52 -0.22 -5.07
N THR A 47 0.36 0.37 -5.38
CA THR A 47 0.27 1.69 -6.02
C THR A 47 -0.47 2.64 -5.10
N VAL A 48 0.18 3.72 -4.69
CA VAL A 48 -0.42 4.78 -3.89
C VAL A 48 -0.60 6.01 -4.77
N LYS A 49 -1.85 6.45 -4.92
CA LYS A 49 -2.21 7.63 -5.72
C LYS A 49 -2.58 8.79 -4.78
N LYS A 50 -2.14 9.98 -5.12
CA LYS A 50 -2.48 11.25 -4.47
C LYS A 50 -3.16 12.15 -5.51
N PRO A 51 -4.49 12.02 -5.68
CA PRO A 51 -5.24 12.86 -6.60
C PRO A 51 -5.21 14.32 -6.16
N GLY A 52 -5.24 15.26 -7.11
CA GLY A 52 -5.29 16.70 -6.83
C GLY A 52 -4.02 17.32 -6.25
N ALA A 53 -2.93 16.57 -6.11
CA ALA A 53 -1.64 17.13 -5.68
C ALA A 53 -0.95 17.98 -6.76
N VAL A 54 -1.30 17.81 -8.03
CA VAL A 54 -0.79 18.60 -9.16
C VAL A 54 -1.97 19.06 -10.02
N ALA A 55 -2.08 20.37 -10.27
CA ALA A 55 -3.23 20.97 -10.95
C ALA A 55 -3.46 20.46 -12.38
N ASN A 56 -2.39 20.02 -13.07
CA ASN A 56 -2.43 19.58 -14.46
C ASN A 56 -2.31 18.05 -14.63
N ALA A 57 -2.57 17.26 -13.58
CA ALA A 57 -2.54 15.80 -13.64
C ALA A 57 -3.71 15.19 -12.87
N ASP A 58 -4.31 14.12 -13.41
CA ASP A 58 -5.40 13.40 -12.72
C ASP A 58 -4.97 12.89 -11.33
N TYR A 59 -3.73 12.39 -11.22
CA TYR A 59 -3.08 12.07 -9.97
C TYR A 59 -1.56 12.00 -10.15
N VAL A 60 -0.84 12.17 -9.06
CA VAL A 60 0.54 11.70 -8.92
C VAL A 60 0.57 10.51 -7.98
N GLY A 61 1.59 9.67 -8.06
CA GLY A 61 1.63 8.48 -7.23
C GLY A 61 2.94 7.73 -7.34
N VAL A 62 3.10 6.75 -6.46
CA VAL A 62 4.24 5.82 -6.47
C VAL A 62 3.72 4.41 -6.65
N LYS A 63 4.44 3.62 -7.44
CA LYS A 63 4.23 2.19 -7.58
C LYS A 63 5.51 1.47 -7.16
N ILE A 64 5.41 0.58 -6.20
CA ILE A 64 6.52 -0.29 -5.78
C ILE A 64 6.14 -1.74 -5.97
N THR A 65 7.15 -2.58 -6.17
CA THR A 65 7.00 -4.04 -6.17
C THR A 65 8.03 -4.61 -5.21
N ARG A 66 7.57 -5.52 -4.34
CA ARG A 66 8.40 -6.20 -3.36
C ARG A 66 8.17 -7.70 -3.46
N THR A 67 9.22 -8.44 -3.15
CA THR A 67 9.20 -9.90 -3.05
C THR A 67 9.74 -10.29 -1.69
N ARG A 68 9.30 -11.42 -1.14
CA ARG A 68 10.05 -12.05 -0.05
C ARG A 68 11.47 -12.37 -0.53
N ALA A 69 12.43 -12.13 0.34
CA ALA A 69 13.81 -12.57 0.16
C ALA A 69 13.95 -14.01 0.64
#